data_AF-A0A820PNB5-F1
#
_entry.id   AF-A0A820PNB5-F1
#
_cell.length_a   1.000
_cell.length_b   1.000
_cell.length_c   1.000
_cell.angle_alpha   90.00
_cell.angle_beta   90.00
_cell.angle_gamma   90.00
#
_symmetry.space_group_name_H-M   'P 1'
#
loop_
_entity.id
_entity.type
_entity.pdbx_description
1 polymer ?
#
loop_
_entity_poly.entity_id
_entity_poly.type
_entity_poly.pdbx_seq_one_letter_code
_entity_poly.pdbx_strand_id
1 'polypeptide(L)'
;NLSCTYHDIDLDQQSQQQRLIENEVKENQPLISAKIPTTELQHEYASDDKIYQEKLLELIKKYKYIRRTRRDGNCFYRAFAFGYLERNLNNNNELERFRELTNKLTEQLIKLGYSEFTVE
;
A
#
# COMPACT_ATOMS: atom_id res chain seq x y z
N ASN A 1 26.86 -18.41 26.15
CA ASN A 1 26.15 -19.49 25.43
C ASN A 1 24.65 -19.56 25.72
N LEU A 2 24.14 -19.33 26.94
CA LEU A 2 22.67 -19.28 27.17
C LEU A 2 21.99 -17.96 26.72
N SER A 3 22.66 -16.80 26.77
CA SER A 3 22.00 -15.54 26.38
C SER A 3 21.78 -15.40 24.86
N CYS A 4 22.57 -16.09 24.03
CA CYS A 4 22.37 -16.13 22.58
C CYS A 4 21.09 -16.90 22.24
N THR A 5 20.91 -18.08 22.85
CA THR A 5 19.74 -18.94 22.60
C THR A 5 18.41 -18.33 23.05
N TYR A 6 18.38 -17.53 24.12
CA TYR A 6 17.16 -16.83 24.54
C TYR A 6 16.76 -15.71 23.56
N HIS A 7 17.74 -15.00 22.98
CA HIS A 7 17.48 -13.95 22.00
C HIS A 7 16.99 -14.53 20.67
N ASP A 8 17.55 -15.66 20.24
CA ASP A 8 17.15 -16.35 19.00
C ASP A 8 15.70 -16.91 19.08
N ILE A 9 15.29 -17.39 20.27
CA ILE A 9 13.91 -17.86 20.51
C ILE A 9 12.89 -16.71 20.47
N ASP A 10 13.24 -15.54 21.01
CA ASP A 10 12.37 -14.34 21.00
C ASP A 10 12.18 -13.81 19.56
N LEU A 11 13.24 -13.79 18.74
CA LEU A 11 13.16 -13.39 17.34
C LEU A 11 12.28 -14.31 16.48
N ASP A 12 12.35 -15.63 16.70
CA ASP A 12 11.47 -16.56 15.99
C ASP A 12 10.01 -16.41 16.41
N GLN A 13 9.74 -16.23 17.72
CA GLN A 13 8.38 -15.97 18.21
C GLN A 13 7.79 -14.68 17.61
N GLN A 14 8.56 -13.60 17.56
CA GLN A 14 8.14 -12.34 16.92
C GLN A 14 7.87 -12.53 15.42
N SER A 15 8.74 -13.28 14.73
CA SER A 15 8.56 -13.59 13.32
C SER A 15 7.32 -14.45 13.06
N GLN A 16 7.01 -15.41 13.94
CA GLN A 16 5.79 -16.21 13.88
C GLN A 16 4.55 -15.34 14.08
N GLN A 17 4.55 -14.46 15.09
CA GLN A 17 3.44 -13.56 15.35
C GLN A 17 3.19 -12.63 14.14
N GLN A 18 4.25 -12.05 13.57
CA GLN A 18 4.15 -11.19 12.40
C GLN A 18 3.51 -11.94 11.20
N ARG A 19 3.92 -13.19 10.96
CA ARG A 19 3.34 -14.01 9.89
C ARG A 19 1.85 -14.29 10.12
N LEU A 20 1.44 -14.56 11.35
CA LEU A 20 0.02 -14.80 11.68
C LEU A 20 -0.83 -13.56 11.40
N ILE A 21 -0.38 -12.38 11.86
CA ILE A 21 -1.06 -11.10 11.60
C ILE A 21 -1.14 -10.82 10.10
N GLU A 22 -0.04 -11.01 9.37
CA GLU A 22 -0.02 -10.79 7.93
C GLU A 22 -0.97 -11.73 7.19
N ASN A 23 -1.06 -13.00 7.61
CA ASN A 23 -1.95 -13.96 6.99
C ASN A 23 -3.42 -13.58 7.24
N GLU A 24 -3.77 -13.19 8.46
CA GLU A 24 -5.12 -12.70 8.78
C GLU A 24 -5.46 -11.45 7.93
N VAL A 25 -4.53 -10.50 7.79
CA VAL A 25 -4.72 -9.33 6.93
C VAL A 25 -4.88 -9.73 5.46
N LYS A 26 -4.09 -10.70 4.97
CA LYS A 26 -4.15 -11.19 3.58
C LYS A 26 -5.49 -11.85 3.26
N GLU A 27 -6.02 -12.64 4.19
CA GLU A 27 -7.30 -13.33 4.07
C GLU A 27 -8.49 -12.38 4.06
N ASN A 28 -8.45 -11.32 4.87
CA ASN A 28 -9.59 -10.42 5.05
C ASN A 28 -9.56 -9.18 4.15
N GLN A 29 -8.40 -8.79 3.63
CA GLN A 29 -8.25 -7.56 2.85
C GLN A 29 -7.59 -7.85 1.49
N PRO A 30 -8.21 -7.47 0.36
CA PRO A 30 -7.54 -7.54 -0.93
C PRO A 30 -6.40 -6.53 -1.01
N LEU A 31 -5.43 -6.75 -1.90
CA LEU A 31 -4.33 -5.80 -2.14
C LEU A 31 -4.86 -4.38 -2.44
N ILE A 32 -5.89 -4.34 -3.28
CA ILE A 32 -6.61 -3.14 -3.71
C ILE A 32 -8.11 -3.49 -3.69
N SER A 33 -8.92 -2.79 -2.89
CA SER A 33 -10.38 -3.04 -2.83
C SER A 33 -11.08 -2.60 -4.10
N ALA A 34 -12.37 -2.93 -4.27
CA ALA A 34 -13.21 -2.26 -5.27
C ALA A 34 -13.31 -0.74 -4.99
N LYS A 35 -13.66 0.02 -6.03
CA LYS A 35 -13.97 1.45 -5.91
C LYS A 35 -15.37 1.58 -5.32
N ILE A 36 -15.49 2.21 -4.17
CA ILE A 36 -16.76 2.39 -3.47
C ILE A 36 -17.05 3.88 -3.23
N PRO A 37 -18.31 4.28 -2.98
CA PRO A 37 -18.65 5.64 -2.59
C PRO A 37 -17.92 6.07 -1.32
N THR A 38 -17.45 7.32 -1.26
CA THR A 38 -16.77 7.86 -0.07
C THR A 38 -17.69 7.94 1.15
N THR A 39 -19.01 8.00 0.93
CA THR A 39 -20.02 7.99 1.99
C THR A 39 -19.95 6.74 2.87
N GLU A 40 -19.47 5.62 2.33
CA GLU A 40 -19.28 4.38 3.10
C GLU A 40 -18.31 4.54 4.27
N LEU A 41 -17.44 5.55 4.25
CA LEU A 41 -16.54 5.83 5.37
C LEU A 41 -17.30 6.26 6.62
N GLN A 42 -18.50 6.84 6.52
CA GLN A 42 -19.26 7.27 7.70
C GLN A 42 -19.64 6.10 8.60
N HIS A 43 -19.84 4.92 8.02
CA HIS A 43 -20.17 3.69 8.75
C HIS A 43 -18.96 3.09 9.49
N GLU A 44 -17.73 3.52 9.20
CA GLU A 44 -16.51 3.03 9.86
C GLU A 44 -16.18 3.76 11.16
N TYR A 45 -16.78 4.92 11.39
CA TYR A 45 -16.51 5.76 12.56
C TYR A 45 -17.77 5.88 13.40
N ALA A 46 -17.59 5.96 14.72
CA ALA A 46 -18.70 6.13 15.64
C ALA A 46 -19.46 7.42 15.33
N SER A 47 -20.80 7.38 15.42
CA SER A 47 -21.66 8.52 15.07
C SER A 47 -21.54 9.68 16.06
N ASP A 48 -21.07 9.40 17.27
CA ASP A 48 -20.81 10.37 18.33
C ASP A 48 -19.39 10.96 18.30
N ASP A 49 -18.49 10.43 17.46
CA ASP A 49 -17.18 11.03 17.19
C ASP A 49 -17.31 12.23 16.24
N LYS A 50 -17.75 13.36 16.81
CA LYS A 50 -18.06 14.58 16.06
C LYS A 50 -16.88 15.06 15.20
N ILE A 51 -15.66 14.96 15.71
CA ILE A 51 -14.46 15.46 15.01
C ILE A 51 -14.22 14.64 13.73
N TYR A 52 -14.31 13.31 13.81
CA TYR A 52 -14.16 12.47 12.62
C TYR A 52 -15.33 12.63 11.66
N GLN A 53 -16.56 12.71 12.17
CA GLN A 53 -17.74 12.92 11.32
C GLN A 53 -17.66 14.23 10.53
N GLU A 54 -17.25 15.33 11.15
CA GLU A 54 -17.04 16.61 10.46
C GLU A 54 -15.97 16.52 9.36
N LYS A 55 -14.83 15.86 9.64
CA LYS A 55 -13.78 15.63 8.64
C LYS A 55 -14.27 14.76 7.48
N LEU A 56 -15.07 13.73 7.75
CA LEU A 56 -15.66 12.89 6.71
C LEU A 56 -16.63 13.66 5.83
N LEU A 57 -17.47 14.52 6.41
CA LEU A 57 -18.37 15.38 5.62
C LEU A 57 -17.59 16.28 4.64
N GLU A 58 -16.49 16.88 5.09
CA GLU A 58 -15.62 17.67 4.21
C GLU A 58 -14.92 16.83 3.14
N LEU A 59 -14.53 15.59 3.47
CA LEU A 59 -13.91 14.67 2.52
C LEU A 59 -14.90 14.24 1.43
N ILE A 60 -16.13 13.88 1.81
CA ILE A 60 -17.19 13.41 0.91
C ILE A 60 -17.58 14.50 -0.09
N LYS A 61 -17.58 15.77 0.32
CA LYS A 61 -17.82 16.91 -0.58
C LYS A 61 -16.77 17.01 -1.70
N LYS A 62 -15.53 16.62 -1.42
CA LYS A 62 -14.39 16.73 -2.35
C LYS A 62 -14.20 15.49 -3.22
N TYR A 63 -14.41 14.30 -2.65
CA TYR A 63 -14.10 13.03 -3.32
C TYR A 63 -15.32 12.12 -3.33
N LYS A 64 -15.76 11.73 -4.53
CA LYS A 64 -16.96 10.89 -4.70
C LYS A 64 -16.73 9.41 -4.38
N TYR A 65 -15.51 8.93 -4.58
CA TYR A 65 -15.17 7.53 -4.43
C TYR A 65 -13.83 7.33 -3.71
N ILE A 66 -13.69 6.18 -3.07
CA ILE A 66 -12.46 5.72 -2.43
C ILE A 66 -12.16 4.27 -2.82
N ARG A 67 -10.88 3.93 -2.82
CA ARG A 67 -10.35 2.57 -2.96
C ARG A 67 -9.36 2.33 -1.82
N ARG A 68 -9.54 1.25 -1.06
CA ARG A 68 -8.66 0.88 0.05
C ARG A 68 -7.49 0.05 -0.46
N THR A 69 -6.35 0.19 0.20
CA THR A 69 -5.19 -0.69 0.03
C THR A 69 -4.99 -1.53 1.28
N ARG A 70 -4.49 -2.76 1.11
CA ARG A 70 -4.18 -3.65 2.23
C ARG A 70 -3.22 -2.97 3.21
N ARG A 71 -3.46 -3.14 4.52
CA ARG A 71 -2.61 -2.60 5.59
C ARG A 71 -1.40 -3.49 5.86
N ASP A 72 -0.48 -3.60 4.89
CA ASP A 72 0.65 -4.54 4.89
C ASP A 72 2.03 -3.85 4.83
N GLY A 73 2.12 -2.58 5.24
CA GLY A 73 3.34 -1.77 5.16
C GLY A 73 3.68 -1.26 3.75
N ASN A 74 3.11 -1.85 2.70
CA ASN A 74 3.31 -1.44 1.30
C ASN A 74 2.17 -0.55 0.76
N CYS A 75 1.25 -0.14 1.63
CA CYS A 75 0.00 0.53 1.27
C CYS A 75 0.22 1.83 0.49
N PHE A 76 1.25 2.62 0.81
CA PHE A 76 1.59 3.86 0.10
C PHE A 76 2.03 3.59 -1.33
N TYR A 77 3.06 2.75 -1.53
CA TYR A 77 3.58 2.42 -2.86
C TYR A 77 2.48 1.83 -3.75
N ARG A 78 1.65 0.97 -3.16
CA ARG A 78 0.52 0.34 -3.83
C ARG A 78 -0.56 1.33 -4.24
N ALA A 79 -0.95 2.24 -3.34
CA ALA A 79 -1.93 3.29 -3.62
C ALA A 79 -1.42 4.27 -4.69
N PHE A 80 -0.15 4.68 -4.57
CA PHE A 80 0.48 5.58 -5.53
C PHE A 80 0.54 4.97 -6.93
N ALA A 81 1.11 3.77 -7.07
CA ALA A 81 1.25 3.12 -8.36
C ALA A 81 -0.11 2.87 -9.02
N PHE A 82 -1.08 2.33 -8.28
CA PHE A 82 -2.42 2.09 -8.82
C PHE A 82 -3.11 3.40 -9.22
N GLY A 83 -3.11 4.42 -8.35
CA GLY A 83 -3.77 5.69 -8.63
C GLY A 83 -3.14 6.46 -9.79
N TYR A 84 -1.81 6.42 -9.92
CA TYR A 84 -1.10 7.04 -11.02
C TYR A 84 -1.41 6.35 -12.36
N LEU A 85 -1.36 5.02 -12.40
CA LEU A 85 -1.66 4.25 -13.60
C LEU A 85 -3.15 4.38 -13.98
N GLU A 86 -4.07 4.27 -13.01
CA GLU A 86 -5.51 4.40 -13.25
C GLU A 86 -5.87 5.77 -13.86
N ARG A 87 -5.25 6.85 -13.36
CA ARG A 87 -5.47 8.21 -13.87
C ARG A 87 -4.98 8.39 -15.32
N ASN A 88 -3.93 7.66 -15.72
CA ASN A 88 -3.26 7.85 -17.00
C ASN A 88 -3.52 6.72 -18.00
N LEU A 89 -4.42 5.78 -17.70
CA LEU A 89 -4.78 4.63 -18.56
C LEU A 89 -5.04 5.01 -20.02
N ASN A 90 -5.61 6.19 -20.27
CA ASN A 90 -5.95 6.67 -21.61
C ASN A 90 -5.03 7.81 -22.10
N ASN A 91 -3.94 8.10 -21.39
CA ASN A 91 -2.99 9.14 -21.72
C ASN A 91 -1.69 8.52 -22.26
N ASN A 92 -1.70 8.15 -23.54
CA ASN A 92 -0.59 7.44 -24.18
C ASN A 92 0.75 8.17 -24.06
N ASN A 93 0.76 9.50 -24.15
CA ASN A 93 1.99 10.28 -24.02
C ASN A 93 2.60 10.16 -22.62
N GLU A 94 1.77 10.19 -21.57
CA GLU A 94 2.24 10.06 -20.20
C GLU A 94 2.67 8.62 -19.88
N LEU A 95 1.97 7.63 -20.43
CA LEU A 95 2.36 6.21 -20.30
C LEU A 95 3.70 5.94 -20.99
N GLU A 96 3.93 6.51 -22.18
CA GLU A 96 5.21 6.39 -22.88
C GLU A 96 6.33 7.07 -22.10
N ARG A 97 6.09 8.30 -21.60
CA ARG A 97 7.05 9.01 -20.73
C ARG A 97 7.39 8.20 -19.48
N PHE A 98 6.39 7.59 -18.85
CA PHE A 98 6.58 6.76 -17.66
C PHE A 98 7.42 5.52 -17.99
N ARG A 99 7.14 4.85 -19.12
CA ARG A 99 7.91 3.69 -19.59
C ARG A 99 9.38 4.02 -19.85
N GLU A 100 9.65 5.14 -20.52
CA GLU A 100 11.02 5.59 -20.76
C GLU A 100 11.75 5.90 -19.45
N LEU A 101 11.06 6.51 -18.48
CA LEU A 101 11.62 6.81 -17.16
C LEU A 101 11.95 5.51 -16.40
N THR A 102 11.06 4.52 -16.40
CA THR A 102 11.30 3.25 -15.71
C THR A 102 12.48 2.49 -16.30
N ASN A 103 12.64 2.47 -17.62
CA ASN A 103 13.80 1.83 -18.26
C ASN A 103 15.12 2.49 -17.84
N LYS A 104 15.16 3.83 -17.82
CA LYS A 104 16.34 4.58 -17.35
C LYS A 104 16.64 4.33 -15.88
N LEU A 105 15.61 4.17 -15.03
CA LEU A 105 15.80 3.84 -13.62
C LEU A 105 16.44 2.46 -13.43
N THR A 106 16.00 1.45 -14.19
CA THR A 106 16.61 0.11 -14.16
C THR A 106 18.11 0.18 -14.49
N GLU A 107 18.48 0.86 -15.57
CA GLU A 107 19.89 1.04 -15.94
C GLU A 107 20.69 1.77 -14.84
N GLN A 108 20.08 2.76 -14.18
CA GLN A 108 20.72 3.49 -13.09
C GLN A 108 20.93 2.61 -11.86
N LEU A 109 19.98 1.76 -11.50
CA LEU A 109 20.12 0.82 -10.38
C LEU A 109 21.28 -0.16 -10.64
N ILE A 110 21.39 -0.70 -11.85
CA ILE A 110 22.51 -1.57 -12.24
C ILE A 110 23.85 -0.82 -12.10
N LYS A 111 23.93 0.42 -12.60
CA LYS A 111 25.14 1.26 -12.47
C LYS A 111 25.52 1.58 -11.02
N LEU A 112 24.54 1.63 -10.12
CA LEU A 112 24.76 1.83 -8.68
C LEU A 112 25.16 0.53 -7.95
N GLY A 113 25.28 -0.59 -8.67
CA GLY A 113 25.75 -1.86 -8.14
C GLY A 113 24.64 -2.80 -7.66
N TYR A 114 23.37 -2.50 -7.94
CA TYR A 114 22.30 -3.48 -7.78
C TYR A 114 22.47 -4.60 -8.81
N SER A 115 22.18 -5.84 -8.42
CA SER A 115 22.32 -6.99 -9.32
C SER A 115 21.26 -6.92 -10.43
N GLU A 116 21.71 -6.90 -11.68
CA GLU A 116 20.86 -6.92 -12.88
C GLU A 116 19.84 -8.06 -12.82
N PHE A 117 20.28 -9.28 -12.49
CA PHE A 117 19.41 -10.45 -12.33
C PHE A 117 18.26 -10.27 -11.33
N THR A 118 18.42 -9.40 -10.33
CA THR A 118 17.38 -9.16 -9.30
C THR A 118 16.47 -7.98 -9.60
N VAL A 119 16.86 -7.09 -10.52
CA VAL A 119 16.15 -5.85 -10.84
C VAL A 119 15.37 -5.97 -12.16
N GLU A 120 15.81 -6.81 -13.10
CA GLU A 120 15.05 -7.22 -14.29
C GLU A 120 13.92 -8.22 -13.96
#